data_AF-A0A1B9Y9Z7-F1
#
_entry.id   AF-A0A1B9Y9Z7-F1
#
_cell.length_a   1.000
_cell.length_b   1.000
_cell.length_c   1.000
_cell.angle_alpha   90.00
_cell.angle_beta   90.00
_cell.angle_gamma   90.00
#
_symmetry.space_group_name_H-M   'P 1'
#
loop_
_entity.id
_entity.type
_entity.pdbx_description
1 polymer ?
#
loop_
_entity_poly.entity_id
_entity_poly.type
_entity_poly.pdbx_seq_one_letter_code
_entity_poly.pdbx_strand_id
1 'polypeptide(L)'
;MKLNILKAEVIFQTILSLGSLFYILVDYSKQDQASDFFIALFFMGVANLLGFLIRICTVASKFHRYYFFGVILFFISLYAISSLSINSNIDFEIYFMGIGGILFNMYYLIYGFYVIKNYRGE
;
A
#
# COMPACT_ATOMS: atom_id res chain seq x y z
N MET A 1 -14.56 -21.41 -0.47
CA MET A 1 -13.56 -21.04 -1.50
C MET A 1 -13.08 -19.59 -1.34
N LYS A 2 -13.98 -18.60 -1.41
CA LYS A 2 -13.69 -17.17 -1.19
C LYS A 2 -12.84 -16.85 0.06
N LEU A 3 -13.16 -17.44 1.22
CA LEU A 3 -12.37 -17.26 2.45
C LEU A 3 -10.91 -17.73 2.32
N ASN A 4 -10.65 -18.84 1.60
CA ASN A 4 -9.30 -19.34 1.40
C ASN A 4 -8.50 -18.43 0.46
N ILE A 5 -9.16 -17.85 -0.55
CA ILE A 5 -8.57 -16.85 -1.45
C ILE A 5 -8.17 -15.60 -0.64
N LEU A 6 -9.06 -15.10 0.22
CA LEU A 6 -8.77 -13.95 1.09
C LEU A 6 -7.60 -14.24 2.05
N LYS A 7 -7.57 -15.42 2.68
CA LYS A 7 -6.46 -15.83 3.54
C LYS A 7 -5.14 -15.89 2.78
N ALA A 8 -5.13 -16.50 1.59
CA ALA A 8 -3.94 -16.59 0.76
C ALA A 8 -3.43 -15.20 0.33
N GLU A 9 -4.34 -14.31 -0.05
CA GLU A 9 -4.03 -12.93 -0.44
C GLU A 9 -3.41 -12.13 0.72
N VAL A 10 -4.02 -12.17 1.91
CA VAL A 10 -3.46 -11.48 3.10
C VAL A 10 -2.12 -12.07 3.52
N ILE A 11 -1.94 -13.39 3.46
CA ILE A 11 -0.65 -14.04 3.76
C ILE A 11 0.42 -13.57 2.78
N PHE A 12 0.13 -13.64 1.47
CA PHE A 12 1.06 -13.21 0.42
C PHE A 12 1.50 -11.77 0.64
N GLN A 13 0.54 -10.89 0.93
CA GLN A 13 0.82 -9.48 1.13
C GLN A 13 1.56 -9.19 2.43
N THR A 14 1.29 -9.95 3.49
CA THR A 14 2.04 -9.84 4.75
C THR A 14 3.50 -10.22 4.51
N ILE A 15 3.76 -11.31 3.79
CA ILE A 15 5.11 -11.75 3.44
C ILE A 15 5.81 -10.68 2.59
N LEU A 16 5.14 -10.15 1.57
CA LEU A 16 5.70 -9.13 0.69
C LEU A 16 6.00 -7.84 1.47
N SER A 17 5.11 -7.42 2.36
CA SER A 17 5.30 -6.23 3.20
C SER A 17 6.47 -6.38 4.16
N LEU A 18 6.59 -7.54 4.82
CA LEU A 18 7.71 -7.84 5.71
C LEU A 18 9.03 -7.94 4.94
N GLY A 19 9.02 -8.58 3.77
CA GLY A 19 10.18 -8.69 2.88
C GLY A 19 10.67 -7.32 2.41
N SER A 20 9.75 -6.46 1.95
CA SER A 20 10.08 -5.09 1.56
C SER A 20 10.58 -4.25 2.73
N LEU A 21 9.97 -4.39 3.91
CA LEU A 21 10.43 -3.67 5.11
C LEU A 21 11.83 -4.11 5.53
N PHE A 22 12.10 -5.42 5.52
CA PHE A 22 13.42 -5.95 5.80
C PHE A 22 14.47 -5.45 4.78
N TYR A 23 14.12 -5.47 3.49
CA TYR A 23 14.98 -4.94 2.44
C TYR A 23 15.34 -3.47 2.69
N ILE A 24 14.35 -2.62 2.95
CA ILE A 24 14.54 -1.20 3.26
C ILE A 24 15.42 -0.99 4.49
N LEU A 25 15.23 -1.77 5.57
CA LEU A 25 16.03 -1.65 6.79
C LEU A 25 17.50 -2.05 6.57
N VAL A 26 17.75 -3.13 5.83
CA VAL A 26 19.11 -3.56 5.49
C VAL A 26 19.79 -2.53 4.61
N ASP A 27 19.08 -1.99 3.63
CA ASP A 27 19.60 -1.01 2.68
C ASP A 27 19.88 0.35 3.33
N TYR A 28 18.98 0.82 4.19
CA TYR A 28 19.20 2.01 5.02
C TYR A 28 20.48 1.91 5.87
N SER A 29 20.84 0.71 6.34
CA SER A 29 22.08 0.51 7.10
C SER A 29 23.35 0.63 6.24
N LYS A 30 23.23 0.51 4.92
CA LYS A 30 24.33 0.60 3.95
C LYS A 30 24.53 2.00 3.37
N GLN A 31 23.69 2.98 3.76
CA GLN A 31 23.73 4.37 3.26
C GLN A 31 23.64 4.50 1.73
N ASP A 32 23.12 3.48 1.04
CA ASP A 32 22.97 3.51 -0.40
C ASP A 32 21.55 3.89 -0.84
N GLN A 33 21.49 4.33 -2.09
CA GLN A 33 20.53 5.16 -2.82
C GLN A 33 19.01 5.04 -2.51
N ALA A 34 18.36 6.22 -2.51
CA ALA A 34 16.90 6.38 -2.48
C ALA A 34 16.12 5.62 -3.58
N SER A 35 16.77 5.21 -4.67
CA SER A 35 16.16 4.45 -5.78
C SER A 35 15.54 3.12 -5.33
N ASP A 36 16.18 2.46 -4.38
CA ASP A 36 15.85 1.09 -3.99
C ASP A 36 14.63 1.05 -3.07
N PHE A 37 14.46 2.08 -2.25
CA PHE A 37 13.25 2.36 -1.50
C PHE A 37 12.03 2.55 -2.42
N PHE A 38 12.20 3.26 -3.54
CA PHE A 38 11.13 3.47 -4.53
C PHE A 38 10.73 2.20 -5.26
N ILE A 39 11.71 1.36 -5.60
CA ILE A 39 11.45 0.06 -6.21
C ILE A 39 10.62 -0.81 -5.26
N ALA A 40 11.00 -0.86 -3.97
CA ALA A 40 10.25 -1.59 -2.95
C ALA A 40 8.81 -1.07 -2.79
N LEU A 41 8.62 0.25 -2.75
CA LEU A 41 7.31 0.89 -2.69
C LEU A 41 6.45 0.62 -3.93
N PHE A 42 7.05 0.63 -5.11
CA PHE A 42 6.35 0.33 -6.36
C PHE A 42 5.79 -1.09 -6.35
N PHE A 43 6.60 -2.09 -6.02
CA PHE A 43 6.14 -3.48 -5.94
C PHE A 43 5.08 -3.68 -4.85
N MET A 44 5.22 -2.99 -3.71
CA MET A 44 4.23 -2.98 -2.65
C MET A 44 2.91 -2.36 -3.12
N GLY A 45 2.96 -1.24 -3.85
CA GLY A 45 1.79 -0.60 -4.46
C GLY A 45 1.08 -1.50 -5.48
N VAL A 46 1.83 -2.18 -6.35
CA VAL A 46 1.28 -3.16 -7.31
C VAL A 46 0.62 -4.32 -6.58
N ALA A 47 1.25 -4.87 -5.54
CA ALA A 47 0.69 -5.95 -4.73
C ALA A 47 -0.62 -5.50 -4.04
N ASN A 48 -0.65 -4.27 -3.50
CA ASN A 48 -1.85 -3.71 -2.89
C ASN A 48 -2.99 -3.53 -3.91
N LEU A 49 -2.67 -3.10 -5.14
CA LEU A 49 -3.66 -2.98 -6.21
C LEU A 49 -4.22 -4.34 -6.62
N LEU A 50 -3.36 -5.33 -6.85
CA LEU A 50 -3.77 -6.69 -7.21
C LEU A 50 -4.63 -7.32 -6.11
N GLY A 51 -4.19 -7.21 -4.85
CA GLY A 51 -4.98 -7.63 -3.71
C GLY A 51 -6.34 -6.94 -3.71
N PHE A 52 -6.37 -5.62 -3.92
CA PHE A 52 -7.60 -4.83 -3.86
C PHE A 52 -8.62 -5.31 -4.89
N LEU A 53 -8.16 -5.58 -6.13
CA LEU A 53 -8.98 -6.17 -7.18
C LEU A 53 -9.52 -7.55 -6.77
N ILE A 54 -8.68 -8.42 -6.19
CA ILE A 54 -9.11 -9.72 -5.66
C ILE A 54 -10.22 -9.53 -4.62
N ARG A 55 -10.04 -8.62 -3.66
CA ARG A 55 -11.03 -8.42 -2.59
C ARG A 55 -12.34 -7.83 -3.07
N ILE A 56 -12.34 -6.88 -4.02
CA ILE A 56 -13.59 -6.35 -4.59
C ILE A 56 -14.36 -7.44 -5.33
N CYS A 57 -13.65 -8.29 -6.09
CA CYS A 57 -14.27 -9.42 -6.79
C CYS A 57 -14.75 -10.54 -5.85
N THR A 58 -14.18 -10.63 -4.65
CA THR A 58 -14.46 -11.73 -3.70
C THR A 58 -15.55 -11.37 -2.69
N VAL A 59 -15.60 -10.14 -2.21
CA VAL A 59 -16.51 -9.70 -1.14
C VAL A 59 -17.02 -8.27 -1.32
N ALA A 60 -18.31 -8.08 -1.04
CA ALA A 60 -18.90 -6.75 -0.91
C ALA A 60 -18.51 -6.14 0.44
N SER A 61 -17.85 -4.98 0.44
CA SER A 61 -17.42 -4.29 1.65
C SER A 61 -17.38 -2.79 1.43
N LYS A 62 -17.91 -2.01 2.39
CA LYS A 62 -17.89 -0.54 2.34
C LYS A 62 -16.47 0.02 2.45
N PHE A 63 -15.56 -0.73 3.05
CA PHE A 63 -14.15 -0.35 3.20
C PHE A 63 -13.39 -0.26 1.89
N HIS A 64 -13.88 -0.91 0.83
CA HIS A 64 -13.32 -0.75 -0.51
C HIS A 64 -13.42 0.70 -0.99
N ARG A 65 -14.54 1.36 -0.68
CA ARG A 65 -14.77 2.76 -1.04
C ARG A 65 -13.80 3.67 -0.31
N TYR A 66 -13.60 3.46 1.00
CA TYR A 66 -12.66 4.26 1.79
C TYR A 66 -11.20 4.09 1.32
N TYR A 67 -10.80 2.87 0.96
CA TYR A 67 -9.48 2.64 0.35
C TYR A 67 -9.32 3.43 -0.95
N PHE A 68 -10.30 3.30 -1.86
CA PHE A 68 -10.26 3.97 -3.15
C PHE A 68 -10.26 5.50 -3.03
N PHE A 69 -11.11 6.06 -2.17
CA PHE A 69 -11.12 7.50 -1.88
C PHE A 69 -9.81 7.97 -1.27
N GLY A 70 -9.22 7.19 -0.36
CA GLY A 70 -7.90 7.48 0.19
C GLY A 70 -6.83 7.58 -0.89
N VAL A 71 -6.77 6.59 -1.80
CA VAL A 71 -5.82 6.58 -2.92
C VAL A 71 -5.99 7.81 -3.82
N ILE A 72 -7.23 8.16 -4.17
CA ILE A 72 -7.50 9.38 -4.96
C ILE A 72 -7.02 10.63 -4.22
N LEU A 73 -7.37 10.76 -2.94
CA LEU A 73 -7.02 11.92 -2.14
C LEU A 73 -5.49 12.05 -1.98
N PHE A 74 -4.78 10.93 -1.88
CA PHE A 74 -3.32 10.90 -1.86
C PHE A 74 -2.71 11.45 -3.15
N PHE A 75 -3.18 11.01 -4.32
CA PHE A 75 -2.68 11.52 -5.60
C PHE A 75 -3.04 12.99 -5.83
N ILE A 76 -4.24 13.43 -5.41
CA ILE A 76 -4.62 14.85 -5.46
C ILE A 76 -3.70 15.69 -4.56
N SER A 77 -3.42 15.20 -3.34
CA SER A 77 -2.53 15.88 -2.40
C SER A 77 -1.11 15.96 -2.94
N LEU A 78 -0.60 14.86 -3.50
CA LEU A 78 0.72 14.81 -4.15
C LEU A 78 0.80 15.81 -5.31
N TYR A 79 -0.22 15.84 -6.17
CA TYR A 79 -0.30 16.80 -7.28
C TYR A 79 -0.33 18.24 -6.78
N ALA A 80 -1.14 18.55 -5.75
CA ALA A 80 -1.21 19.89 -5.17
C ALA A 80 0.13 20.32 -4.56
N ILE A 81 0.78 19.44 -3.80
CA ILE A 81 2.12 19.66 -3.21
C ILE A 81 3.14 19.95 -4.31
N SER A 82 3.16 19.14 -5.37
CA SER A 82 4.11 19.26 -6.46
C SER A 82 3.87 20.52 -7.29
N SER A 83 2.61 20.84 -7.60
CA SER A 83 2.24 22.02 -8.37
C SER A 83 2.44 23.35 -7.63
N LEU A 84 2.36 23.37 -6.30
CA LEU A 84 2.49 24.58 -5.48
C LEU A 84 3.93 24.81 -4.99
N SER A 85 4.80 23.81 -5.08
CA SER A 85 6.21 23.92 -4.70
C SER A 85 7.01 24.60 -5.81
N ILE A 86 7.04 25.94 -5.79
CA ILE A 86 7.72 26.80 -6.79
C ILE A 86 9.23 26.53 -6.88
N ASN A 87 9.84 25.98 -5.84
CA ASN A 87 11.22 25.48 -5.85
C ASN A 87 11.19 23.98 -5.57
N SER A 88 11.46 23.20 -6.62
CA SER A 88 11.68 21.75 -6.72
C SER A 88 12.20 21.05 -5.44
N ASN A 89 11.36 20.92 -4.41
CA ASN A 89 11.71 20.24 -3.17
C ASN A 89 11.37 18.75 -3.33
N ILE A 90 12.05 18.13 -4.30
CA ILE A 90 11.86 16.73 -4.73
C ILE A 90 11.92 15.79 -3.53
N ASP A 91 12.77 16.08 -2.55
CA ASP A 91 12.89 15.30 -1.31
C ASP A 91 11.56 15.23 -0.53
N PHE A 92 10.81 16.34 -0.44
CA PHE A 92 9.53 16.36 0.26
C PHE A 92 8.48 15.49 -0.44
N GLU A 93 8.39 15.56 -1.77
CA GLU A 93 7.51 14.71 -2.57
C GLU A 93 7.88 13.24 -2.39
N ILE A 94 9.18 12.94 -2.41
CA ILE A 94 9.74 11.60 -2.20
C ILE A 94 9.35 11.04 -0.84
N TYR A 95 9.52 11.81 0.23
CA TYR A 95 9.15 11.39 1.58
C TYR A 95 7.63 11.26 1.72
N PHE A 96 6.84 12.16 1.13
CA PHE A 96 5.38 12.08 1.14
C PHE A 96 4.90 10.82 0.42
N MET A 97 5.48 10.49 -0.73
CA MET A 97 5.18 9.25 -1.46
C MET A 97 5.52 8.02 -0.65
N GLY A 98 6.68 8.02 0.02
CA GLY A 98 7.11 6.91 0.85
C GLY A 98 6.21 6.67 2.06
N ILE A 99 5.97 7.71 2.86
CA ILE A 99 5.11 7.64 4.04
C ILE A 99 3.69 7.27 3.63
N GLY A 100 3.15 7.92 2.60
CA GLY A 100 1.82 7.62 2.08
C GLY A 100 1.69 6.18 1.62
N GLY A 101 2.63 5.67 0.84
CA GLY A 101 2.66 4.27 0.38
C GLY A 101 2.66 3.27 1.53
N ILE A 102 3.48 3.52 2.57
CA ILE A 102 3.51 2.68 3.78
C ILE A 102 2.15 2.71 4.50
N LEU A 103 1.55 3.89 4.68
CA LEU A 103 0.25 4.03 5.34
C LEU A 103 -0.87 3.32 4.58
N PHE A 104 -0.89 3.40 3.25
CA PHE A 104 -1.85 2.64 2.43
C PHE A 104 -1.65 1.14 2.57
N ASN A 105 -0.40 0.67 2.59
CA ASN A 105 -0.12 -0.74 2.81
C ASN A 105 -0.60 -1.21 4.19
N MET A 106 -0.32 -0.45 5.25
CA MET A 106 -0.80 -0.76 6.60
C MET A 106 -2.33 -0.80 6.66
N TYR A 107 -3.01 0.23 6.15
CA TYR A 107 -4.46 0.26 6.07
C TYR A 107 -4.98 -0.98 5.34
N TYR A 108 -4.38 -1.31 4.20
CA TYR A 108 -4.82 -2.41 3.37
C TYR A 108 -4.61 -3.78 4.04
N LEU A 109 -3.51 -4.00 4.74
CA LEU A 109 -3.28 -5.21 5.54
C LEU A 109 -4.30 -5.35 6.67
N ILE A 110 -4.47 -4.29 7.48
CA ILE A 110 -5.44 -4.28 8.60
C ILE A 110 -6.84 -4.56 8.08
N TYR A 111 -7.21 -3.91 6.97
CA TYR A 111 -8.47 -4.13 6.29
C TYR A 111 -8.65 -5.60 5.87
N GLY A 112 -7.60 -6.24 5.34
CA GLY A 112 -7.63 -7.64 4.94
C GLY A 112 -7.93 -8.59 6.09
N PHE A 113 -7.24 -8.43 7.22
CA PHE A 113 -7.52 -9.19 8.43
C PHE A 113 -8.93 -8.95 8.96
N TYR A 114 -9.41 -7.71 8.93
CA TYR A 114 -10.76 -7.37 9.34
C TYR A 114 -11.82 -8.07 8.46
N VAL A 115 -11.63 -8.09 7.14
CA VAL A 115 -12.53 -8.77 6.20
C VAL A 115 -12.57 -10.27 6.47
N ILE A 116 -11.41 -10.91 6.66
CA ILE A 116 -11.33 -12.34 6.97
C ILE A 116 -12.06 -12.65 8.28
N LYS A 117 -11.82 -11.85 9.33
CA LYS A 117 -12.44 -12.03 10.65
C LYS A 117 -13.96 -11.92 10.59
N ASN A 118 -14.48 -11.00 9.79
CA ASN A 118 -15.91 -10.75 9.67
C ASN A 118 -16.57 -11.48 8.49
N TYR A 119 -15.84 -12.38 7.83
CA TYR A 119 -16.36 -13.15 6.70
C TYR A 119 -17.45 -14.11 7.19
N ARG A 120 -18.71 -13.73 6.98
CA ARG A 120 -19.87 -14.62 7.10
C ARG A 120 -20.13 -15.12 5.68
N GLY A 121 -19.94 -16.42 5.46
CA GLY A 121 -19.92 -17.00 4.12
C GLY A 121 -21.25 -16.96 3.39
N GLU A 122 -21.57 -15.81 2.79
CA GLU A 122 -22.64 -15.62 1.80
C GLU A 122 -22.15 -15.84 0.36
#